data_AF-A0A8I1Y091-F1
#
_entry.id   AF-A0A8I1Y091-F1
#
_cell.length_a   1.000
_cell.length_b   1.000
_cell.length_c   1.000
_cell.angle_alpha   90.00
_cell.angle_beta   90.00
_cell.angle_gamma   90.00
#
_symmetry.space_group_name_H-M   'P 1'
#
loop_
_entity.id
_entity.type
_entity.pdbx_description
1 polymer ?
#
loop_
_entity_poly.entity_id
_entity_poly.type
_entity_poly.pdbx_seq_one_letter_code
_entity_poly.pdbx_strand_id
1 'polypeptide(L)'
;MEDLEIQETINKYCELAISYAQSFNCNLTFEEPSIHTVEEILNHNWNKLKNADEEEKPTDNQIWSMAVVWGTYVGEVMKKSIGEPCKWIFEDGELLLEINKIKANPIIKAYKRIINGPEDSIVSFYDIGCMKLKEYIRTGSW
;
A
#
# COMPACT_ATOMS: atom_id res chain seq x y z
N MET A 1 13.15 -12.35 8.37
CA MET A 1 13.91 -11.33 7.63
C MET A 1 14.49 -10.39 8.65
N GLU A 2 15.75 -10.00 8.47
CA GLU A 2 16.37 -8.97 9.32
C GLU A 2 15.94 -7.57 8.87
N ASP A 3 16.07 -6.56 9.74
CA ASP A 3 15.60 -5.19 9.47
C ASP A 3 16.20 -4.60 8.17
N LEU A 4 17.47 -4.90 7.88
CA LEU A 4 18.13 -4.46 6.65
C LEU A 4 17.49 -5.10 5.40
N GLU A 5 17.23 -6.40 5.43
CA GLU A 5 16.58 -7.13 4.33
C GLU A 5 15.15 -6.62 4.09
N ILE A 6 14.43 -6.29 5.17
CA ILE A 6 13.11 -5.67 5.09
C ILE A 6 13.23 -4.33 4.36
N GLN A 7 14.12 -3.44 4.80
CA GLN A 7 14.25 -2.12 4.20
C GLN A 7 14.68 -2.18 2.72
N GLU A 8 15.59 -3.08 2.35
CA GLU A 8 15.98 -3.31 0.95
C GLU A 8 14.78 -3.79 0.11
N THR A 9 13.99 -4.72 0.64
CA THR A 9 12.77 -5.23 0.00
C THR A 9 11.75 -4.12 -0.21
N ILE A 10 11.52 -3.30 0.81
CA ILE A 10 10.60 -2.16 0.76
C ILE A 10 11.06 -1.15 -0.31
N ASN A 11 12.34 -0.78 -0.31
CA ASN A 11 12.90 0.15 -1.29
C ASN A 11 12.69 -0.36 -2.73
N LYS A 12 12.99 -1.64 -2.99
CA LYS A 12 12.80 -2.26 -4.29
C LYS A 12 11.34 -2.17 -4.78
N TYR A 13 10.37 -2.46 -3.91
CA TYR A 13 8.96 -2.37 -4.30
C TYR A 13 8.50 -0.92 -4.50
N CYS A 14 9.00 0.02 -3.69
CA CYS A 14 8.72 1.44 -3.86
C CYS A 14 9.29 2.00 -5.17
N GLU A 15 10.52 1.63 -5.53
CA GLU A 15 11.14 1.97 -6.82
C GLU A 15 10.32 1.43 -8.00
N LEU A 16 9.82 0.20 -7.88
CA LEU A 16 8.96 -0.40 -8.89
C LEU A 16 7.61 0.35 -8.99
N ALA A 17 7.02 0.76 -7.88
CA ALA A 17 5.77 1.54 -7.87
C ALA A 17 5.96 2.90 -8.56
N ILE A 18 7.09 3.58 -8.28
CA ILE A 18 7.46 4.83 -8.95
C ILE A 18 7.62 4.61 -10.46
N SER A 19 8.35 3.56 -10.87
CA SER A 19 8.52 3.22 -12.28
C SER A 19 7.19 2.92 -12.97
N TYR A 20 6.28 2.20 -12.32
CA TYR A 20 4.94 1.97 -12.85
C TYR A 20 4.13 3.25 -12.96
N ALA A 21 4.16 4.13 -11.96
CA ALA A 21 3.46 5.41 -12.02
C ALA A 21 3.96 6.30 -13.18
N GLN A 22 5.25 6.25 -13.51
CA GLN A 22 5.78 6.98 -14.67
C GLN A 22 5.14 6.51 -15.99
N SER A 23 4.76 5.24 -16.12
CA SER A 23 4.03 4.74 -17.30
C SER A 23 2.61 5.35 -17.45
N PHE A 24 2.07 5.92 -16.37
CA PHE A 24 0.84 6.70 -16.35
C PHE A 24 1.08 8.22 -16.47
N ASN A 25 2.33 8.65 -16.69
CA ASN A 25 2.77 10.06 -16.61
C ASN A 25 2.51 10.70 -15.23
N CYS A 26 2.51 9.87 -14.19
CA CYS A 26 2.36 10.31 -12.81
C CYS A 26 3.71 10.29 -12.09
N ASN A 27 3.90 11.20 -11.14
CA ASN A 27 5.06 11.21 -10.26
C ASN A 27 4.63 10.92 -8.81
N LEU A 28 5.45 10.14 -8.12
CA LEU A 28 5.21 9.68 -6.75
C LEU A 28 6.32 10.21 -5.86
N THR A 29 5.96 10.94 -4.80
CA THR A 29 6.91 11.73 -3.99
C THR A 29 7.04 11.27 -2.54
N PHE A 30 6.32 10.21 -2.16
CA PHE A 30 6.16 9.71 -0.80
C PHE A 30 5.47 10.67 0.16
N GLU A 31 4.79 11.67 -0.39
CA GLU A 31 3.94 12.61 0.33
C GLU A 31 2.47 12.26 0.11
N GLU A 32 1.59 12.76 0.97
CA GLU A 32 0.14 12.52 0.95
C GLU A 32 -0.51 12.60 -0.45
N PRO A 33 -0.20 13.58 -1.33
CA PRO A 33 -0.77 13.61 -2.68
C PRO A 33 -0.50 12.35 -3.51
N SER A 34 0.58 11.61 -3.21
CA SER A 34 0.92 10.34 -3.88
C SER A 34 -0.14 9.26 -3.64
N ILE A 35 -0.88 9.33 -2.53
CA ILE A 35 -1.95 8.38 -2.21
C ILE A 35 -3.11 8.52 -3.20
N HIS A 36 -3.49 9.75 -3.55
CA HIS A 36 -4.53 10.01 -4.55
C HIS A 36 -4.10 9.54 -5.93
N THR A 37 -2.85 9.79 -6.31
CA THR A 37 -2.26 9.27 -7.56
C THR A 37 -2.33 7.74 -7.64
N VAL A 38 -1.98 7.04 -6.55
CA VAL A 38 -2.09 5.58 -6.48
C VAL A 38 -3.56 5.14 -6.60
N GLU A 39 -4.49 5.81 -5.92
CA GLU A 39 -5.92 5.51 -6.02
C GLU A 39 -6.45 5.65 -7.45
N GLU A 40 -6.04 6.70 -8.18
CA GLU A 40 -6.41 6.91 -9.58
C GLU A 40 -5.87 5.80 -10.50
N ILE A 41 -4.60 5.40 -10.31
CA ILE A 41 -3.99 4.29 -11.06
C ILE A 41 -4.72 2.97 -10.78
N LEU A 42 -5.01 2.68 -9.51
CA LEU A 42 -5.74 1.47 -9.13
C LEU A 42 -7.18 1.49 -9.65
N ASN A 43 -7.82 2.66 -9.70
CA ASN A 43 -9.14 2.81 -10.31
C ASN A 43 -9.11 2.51 -11.81
N HIS A 44 -8.11 3.02 -12.53
CA HIS A 44 -7.91 2.70 -13.94
C HIS A 44 -7.69 1.21 -14.17
N ASN A 45 -6.85 0.58 -13.35
CA ASN A 45 -6.60 -0.86 -13.41
C ASN A 45 -7.87 -1.65 -13.12
N TRP A 46 -8.62 -1.33 -12.07
CA TRP A 46 -9.89 -1.99 -11.77
C TRP A 46 -10.91 -1.86 -12.89
N ASN A 47 -11.03 -0.68 -13.51
CA ASN A 47 -11.91 -0.49 -14.67
C ASN A 47 -11.49 -1.39 -15.86
N LYS A 48 -10.19 -1.57 -16.09
CA LYS A 48 -9.72 -2.52 -17.11
C LYS A 48 -10.09 -3.96 -16.74
N LEU A 49 -9.83 -4.38 -15.50
CA LEU A 49 -10.13 -5.73 -15.03
C LEU A 49 -11.61 -6.08 -15.11
N LYS A 50 -12.47 -5.14 -14.70
CA LYS A 50 -13.92 -5.31 -14.71
C LYS A 50 -14.48 -5.52 -16.12
N ASN A 51 -13.84 -4.93 -17.12
CA ASN A 51 -14.27 -4.98 -18.52
C ASN A 51 -13.46 -5.98 -19.37
N ALA A 52 -12.51 -6.70 -18.77
CA ALA A 52 -11.66 -7.66 -19.46
C ALA A 52 -12.40 -8.98 -19.69
N ASP A 53 -12.14 -9.60 -20.85
CA ASP A 53 -12.52 -10.98 -21.10
C ASP A 53 -11.74 -11.91 -20.17
N GLU A 54 -12.28 -13.11 -19.91
CA GLU A 54 -11.68 -14.05 -18.95
C GLU A 54 -10.22 -14.41 -19.29
N GLU A 55 -9.90 -14.48 -20.58
CA GLU A 55 -8.54 -14.77 -21.08
C GLU A 55 -7.55 -13.61 -20.87
N GLU A 56 -8.05 -12.39 -20.70
CA GLU A 56 -7.24 -11.18 -20.50
C GLU A 56 -7.08 -10.81 -19.02
N LYS A 57 -7.84 -11.45 -18.13
CA LYS A 57 -7.75 -11.21 -16.69
C LYS A 57 -6.39 -11.67 -16.16
N PRO A 58 -5.72 -10.86 -15.34
CA PRO A 58 -4.51 -11.28 -14.66
C PRO A 58 -4.82 -12.43 -13.70
N THR A 59 -3.87 -13.34 -13.60
CA THR A 59 -3.87 -14.40 -12.60
C THR A 59 -3.79 -13.82 -11.18
N ASP A 60 -4.21 -14.59 -10.19
CA ASP A 60 -4.10 -14.22 -8.77
C ASP A 60 -2.68 -13.82 -8.36
N ASN A 61 -1.67 -14.50 -8.90
CA ASN A 61 -0.27 -14.17 -8.65
C ASN A 61 0.12 -12.79 -9.21
N GLN A 62 -0.41 -12.42 -10.38
CA GLN A 62 -0.17 -11.09 -10.96
C GLN A 62 -0.89 -10.00 -10.15
N ILE A 63 -2.13 -10.25 -9.73
CA ILE A 63 -2.88 -9.35 -8.83
C ILE A 63 -2.14 -9.17 -7.51
N TRP A 64 -1.66 -10.26 -6.91
CA TRP A 64 -0.87 -10.21 -5.69
C TRP A 64 0.43 -9.43 -5.88
N SER A 65 1.14 -9.68 -6.98
CA SER A 65 2.39 -8.96 -7.30
C SER A 65 2.16 -7.45 -7.41
N MET A 66 1.06 -7.03 -8.05
CA MET A 66 0.65 -5.62 -8.08
C MET A 66 0.32 -5.09 -6.68
N ALA A 67 -0.39 -5.88 -5.88
CA ALA A 67 -0.75 -5.50 -4.51
C ALA A 67 0.49 -5.29 -3.63
N VAL A 68 1.51 -6.14 -3.76
CA VAL A 68 2.77 -5.98 -3.03
C VAL A 68 3.44 -4.67 -3.41
N VAL A 69 3.50 -4.32 -4.70
CA VAL A 69 4.12 -3.07 -5.17
C VAL A 69 3.38 -1.84 -4.64
N TRP A 70 2.07 -1.74 -4.91
CA TRP A 70 1.28 -0.57 -4.54
C TRP A 70 1.08 -0.46 -3.02
N GLY A 71 0.83 -1.59 -2.35
CA GLY A 71 0.64 -1.62 -0.90
C GLY A 71 1.92 -1.31 -0.14
N THR A 72 3.08 -1.76 -0.63
CA THR A 72 4.38 -1.37 -0.03
C THR A 72 4.61 0.13 -0.15
N TYR A 73 4.37 0.70 -1.33
CA TYR A 73 4.50 2.15 -1.52
C TYR A 73 3.57 2.95 -0.59
N VAL A 74 2.28 2.58 -0.54
CA VAL A 74 1.29 3.19 0.37
C VAL A 74 1.75 3.07 1.82
N GLY A 75 2.25 1.90 2.23
CA GLY A 75 2.76 1.67 3.57
C GLY A 75 3.96 2.56 3.92
N GLU A 76 4.88 2.82 2.97
CA GLU A 76 5.97 3.78 3.19
C GLU A 76 5.46 5.22 3.37
N VAL A 77 4.47 5.65 2.59
CA VAL A 77 3.84 6.97 2.79
C VAL A 77 3.16 7.04 4.17
N MET A 78 2.47 5.97 4.58
CA MET A 78 1.87 5.88 5.92
C MET A 78 2.93 5.97 7.01
N LYS A 79 4.00 5.17 6.93
CA LYS A 79 5.10 5.17 7.90
C LYS A 79 5.72 6.56 8.05
N LYS A 80 5.99 7.26 6.94
CA LYS A 80 6.52 8.64 6.96
C LYS A 80 5.53 9.62 7.58
N SER A 81 4.25 9.51 7.24
CA SER A 81 3.19 10.37 7.78
C SER A 81 2.99 10.17 9.27
N ILE A 82 2.99 8.92 9.74
CA ILE A 82 2.79 8.55 11.15
C ILE A 82 4.02 8.90 11.98
N GLY A 83 5.22 8.65 11.46
CA GLY A 83 6.48 8.82 12.18
C GLY A 83 6.74 7.71 13.20
N GLU A 84 7.78 7.89 14.01
CA GLU A 84 8.11 6.97 15.10
C GLU A 84 6.94 6.85 16.10
N PRO A 85 6.65 5.64 16.62
CA PRO A 85 7.43 4.41 16.54
C PRO A 85 7.01 3.46 15.39
N CYS A 86 6.40 3.97 14.31
CA CYS A 86 5.93 3.14 13.21
C CYS A 86 7.08 2.55 12.39
N LYS A 87 7.08 1.23 12.22
CA LYS A 87 8.11 0.50 11.46
C LYS A 87 7.51 -0.61 10.62
N TRP A 88 8.26 -1.05 9.61
CA TRP A 88 7.97 -2.32 8.94
C TRP A 88 8.46 -3.48 9.78
N ILE A 89 7.69 -4.55 9.77
CA ILE A 89 8.06 -5.86 10.29
C ILE A 89 7.76 -6.92 9.25
N PHE A 90 8.41 -8.07 9.37
CA PHE A 90 8.07 -9.27 8.61
C PHE A 90 7.60 -10.34 9.59
N GLU A 91 6.35 -10.77 9.45
CA GLU A 91 5.71 -11.75 10.34
C GLU A 91 4.83 -12.67 9.51
N ASP A 92 4.89 -13.98 9.78
CA ASP A 92 4.07 -15.01 9.12
C ASP A 92 4.06 -14.96 7.58
N GLY A 93 5.17 -14.50 6.99
CA GLY A 93 5.31 -14.39 5.53
C GLY A 93 4.86 -13.06 4.94
N GLU A 94 4.40 -12.11 5.77
CA GLU A 94 3.84 -10.83 5.34
C GLU A 94 4.67 -9.64 5.80
N LEU A 95 4.73 -8.59 4.96
CA LEU A 95 5.24 -7.27 5.33
C LEU A 95 4.10 -6.44 5.93
N LEU A 96 4.28 -5.99 7.18
CA LEU A 96 3.28 -5.26 7.94
C LEU A 96 3.87 -3.98 8.51
N LEU A 97 3.04 -2.95 8.68
CA LEU A 97 3.38 -1.83 9.55
C LEU A 97 3.01 -2.17 10.99
N GLU A 98 3.89 -1.88 11.93
CA GLU A 98 3.67 -2.10 13.36
C GLU A 98 3.87 -0.81 14.17
N ILE A 99 2.97 -0.59 15.13
CA ILE A 99 3.05 0.43 16.17
C ILE A 99 2.62 -0.20 17.50
N ASN A 100 3.56 -0.41 18.43
CA ASN A 100 3.30 -1.03 19.74
C ASN A 100 2.37 -2.27 19.68
N LYS A 101 2.66 -3.22 18.78
CA LYS A 101 1.88 -4.45 18.48
C LYS A 101 0.58 -4.26 17.69
N ILE A 102 0.13 -3.02 17.45
CA ILE A 102 -0.95 -2.76 16.51
C ILE A 102 -0.37 -2.86 15.11
N LYS A 103 -1.02 -3.64 14.24
CA LYS A 103 -0.56 -3.93 12.90
C LYS A 103 -1.51 -3.37 11.85
N ALA A 104 -0.94 -2.84 10.78
CA ALA A 104 -1.67 -2.47 9.57
C ALA A 104 -1.06 -3.22 8.39
N ASN A 105 -1.93 -3.74 7.52
CA ASN A 105 -1.52 -4.47 6.33
C ASN A 105 -1.92 -3.71 5.04
N PRO A 106 -1.05 -2.79 4.57
CA PRO A 106 -1.32 -2.01 3.37
C PRO A 106 -1.30 -2.85 2.09
N ILE A 107 -0.58 -3.98 2.06
CA ILE A 107 -0.55 -4.91 0.92
C ILE A 107 -1.91 -5.59 0.75
N ILE A 108 -2.49 -6.11 1.83
CA ILE A 108 -3.84 -6.69 1.79
C ILE A 108 -4.87 -5.63 1.42
N LYS A 109 -4.71 -4.38 1.86
CA LYS A 109 -5.61 -3.31 1.42
C LYS A 109 -5.50 -3.05 -0.09
N ALA A 110 -4.29 -2.97 -0.64
CA ALA A 110 -4.07 -2.82 -2.08
C ALA A 110 -4.64 -3.99 -2.87
N TYR A 111 -4.45 -5.22 -2.39
CA TYR A 111 -5.04 -6.42 -2.98
C TYR A 111 -6.57 -6.29 -3.07
N LYS A 112 -7.22 -6.01 -1.93
CA LYS A 112 -8.68 -5.79 -1.87
C LYS A 112 -9.13 -4.67 -2.80
N ARG A 113 -8.40 -3.55 -2.87
CA ARG A 113 -8.69 -2.44 -3.78
C ARG A 113 -8.68 -2.86 -5.25
N ILE A 114 -7.75 -3.73 -5.64
CA ILE A 114 -7.62 -4.23 -7.02
C ILE A 114 -8.78 -5.16 -7.37
N ILE A 115 -9.23 -6.01 -6.44
CA ILE A 115 -10.29 -7.00 -6.71
C ILE A 115 -11.71 -6.43 -6.55
N ASN A 116 -11.96 -5.71 -5.46
CA ASN A 116 -13.29 -5.25 -5.07
C ASN A 116 -13.60 -3.89 -5.68
N GLY A 117 -12.57 -3.07 -5.90
CA GLY A 117 -12.75 -1.75 -6.50
C GLY A 117 -12.90 -0.65 -5.44
N PRO A 118 -13.62 0.44 -5.74
CA PRO A 118 -13.61 1.66 -4.93
C PRO A 118 -14.15 1.49 -3.50
N GLU A 119 -14.92 0.43 -3.21
CA GLU A 119 -15.30 0.06 -1.83
C GLU A 119 -14.10 -0.16 -0.91
N ASP A 120 -12.97 -0.58 -1.48
CA ASP A 120 -11.71 -0.78 -0.78
C ASP A 120 -10.73 0.38 -1.00
N SER A 121 -11.21 1.63 -0.94
CA SER A 121 -10.40 2.85 -1.13
C SER A 121 -9.09 2.87 -0.33
N ILE A 122 -7.99 3.19 -1.02
CA ILE A 122 -6.66 3.40 -0.43
C ILE A 122 -6.59 4.75 0.27
N VAL A 123 -7.22 5.77 -0.29
CA VAL A 123 -7.33 7.10 0.35
C VAL A 123 -7.97 6.98 1.73
N SER A 124 -9.16 6.35 1.82
CA SER A 124 -9.83 6.17 3.11
C SER A 124 -9.02 5.33 4.10
N PHE A 125 -8.30 4.31 3.62
CA PHE A 125 -7.42 3.52 4.46
C PHE A 125 -6.23 4.32 4.99
N TYR A 126 -5.58 5.12 4.15
CA TYR A 126 -4.50 6.00 4.53
C TYR A 126 -4.97 7.06 5.54
N ASP A 127 -6.04 7.80 5.24
CA ASP A 127 -6.53 8.90 6.08
C ASP A 127 -6.95 8.41 7.47
N ILE A 128 -7.85 7.43 7.50
CA ILE A 128 -8.40 6.91 8.76
C ILE A 128 -7.33 6.12 9.52
N GLY A 129 -6.52 5.32 8.81
CA GLY A 129 -5.46 4.53 9.40
C GLY A 129 -4.41 5.41 10.06
N CYS A 130 -3.85 6.38 9.34
CA CYS A 130 -2.88 7.33 9.88
C CYS A 130 -3.46 8.15 11.04
N MET A 131 -4.70 8.64 10.93
CA MET A 131 -5.35 9.39 12.00
C MET A 131 -5.46 8.56 13.29
N LYS A 132 -6.00 7.34 13.21
CA LYS A 132 -6.17 6.46 14.37
C LYS A 132 -4.84 6.03 14.99
N LEU A 133 -3.86 5.69 14.16
CA LEU A 133 -2.53 5.29 14.63
C LEU A 133 -1.80 6.43 15.33
N LYS A 134 -1.88 7.67 14.81
CA LYS A 134 -1.36 8.86 15.48
C LYS A 134 -2.07 9.14 16.80
N GLU A 135 -3.39 8.98 16.84
CA GLU A 135 -4.16 9.12 18.08
C GLU A 135 -3.77 8.08 19.13
N TYR A 136 -3.56 6.83 18.70
CA TYR A 136 -3.08 5.76 19.58
C TYR A 136 -1.69 6.05 20.13
N ILE A 137 -0.75 6.55 19.33
CA ILE A 137 0.57 6.99 19.81
C ILE A 137 0.42 8.07 20.90
N ARG A 138 -0.51 9.02 20.70
CA ARG A 138 -0.74 10.13 21.64
C ARG A 138 -1.41 9.70 22.94
N THR A 139 -2.35 8.75 22.88
CA THR A 139 -3.27 8.44 23.99
C THR A 139 -3.02 7.08 24.65
N GLY A 140 -2.35 6.16 23.95
CA GLY A 140 -2.25 4.75 24.33
C GLY A 140 -3.57 3.96 24.21
N SER A 141 -4.65 4.58 23.71
CA SER A 141 -5.96 3.96 23.53
C SER A 141 -6.27 3.79 22.04
N TRP A 142 -6.76 2.61 21.68
CA TRP A 142 -7.22 2.29 20.32
C TRP A 142 -8.75 2.44 20.21
#